data_AF-A0A958X7M3-F1
#
_entry.id   AF-A0A958X7M3-F1
#
_cell.length_a   1.000
_cell.length_b   1.000
_cell.length_c   1.000
_cell.angle_alpha   90.00
_cell.angle_beta   90.00
_cell.angle_gamma   90.00
#
_symmetry.space_group_name_H-M   'P 1'
#
loop_
_entity.id
_entity.type
_entity.pdbx_description
1 polymer ?
#
loop_
_entity_poly.entity_id
_entity_poly.type
_entity_poly.pdbx_seq_one_letter_code
_entity_poly.pdbx_strand_id
1 'polypeptide(L)'
;MIRSILLFITLFISTIISAQRLDHHDILLMEIRQNPDGSWQTFPPSFITAFNRSGYNNQPKFFNDYSLWLTVQNSTDTTQTDIYQLDLIKKAL
;
A
#
# COMPACT_ATOMS: atom_id res chain seq x y z
N MET A 1 25.40 -13.38 -38.72
CA MET A 1 24.48 -12.23 -38.63
C MET A 1 23.15 -12.60 -37.98
N ILE A 2 22.33 -13.49 -38.57
CA ILE A 2 21.02 -13.91 -38.02
C ILE A 2 21.11 -14.50 -36.60
N ARG A 3 22.11 -15.35 -36.31
CA ARG A 3 22.32 -15.93 -34.97
C ARG A 3 22.58 -14.88 -33.89
N SER A 4 23.34 -13.84 -34.21
CA SER A 4 23.65 -12.74 -33.28
C SER A 4 22.40 -11.90 -33.00
N ILE A 5 21.56 -11.66 -34.02
CA ILE A 5 20.30 -10.92 -33.89
C ILE A 5 19.32 -11.68 -32.97
N LEU A 6 19.18 -12.99 -33.17
CA LEU A 6 18.36 -13.84 -32.31
C LEU A 6 18.84 -13.82 -30.84
N LEU A 7 20.15 -13.84 -30.60
CA LEU A 7 20.71 -13.74 -29.25
C LEU A 7 20.34 -12.41 -28.57
N PHE A 8 20.48 -11.29 -29.29
CA PHE A 8 20.12 -9.96 -28.76
C PHE A 8 18.63 -9.81 -28.49
N ILE A 9 17.77 -10.36 -29.36
CA ILE A 9 16.31 -10.37 -29.14
C ILE A 9 15.95 -11.18 -27.89
N THR A 10 16.53 -12.37 -27.71
CA THR A 10 16.28 -13.21 -26.53
C THR A 10 16.75 -12.52 -25.24
N LEU A 11 17.91 -11.85 -25.27
CA LEU A 11 18.41 -11.08 -24.12
C LEU A 11 17.48 -9.91 -23.78
N PHE A 12 16.99 -9.20 -24.80
CA PHE A 12 16.10 -8.05 -24.63
C PHE A 12 14.70 -8.45 -24.13
N ILE A 13 14.17 -9.59 -24.57
CA ILE A 13 12.87 -10.09 -24.07
C ILE A 13 12.99 -10.52 -22.60
N SER A 14 14.14 -11.07 -22.19
CA SER A 14 14.35 -11.50 -20.80
C SER A 14 14.34 -10.35 -19.79
N THR A 15 14.79 -9.14 -20.16
CA THR A 15 14.78 -7.98 -19.26
C THR A 15 13.38 -7.39 -19.06
N ILE A 16 12.49 -7.50 -20.04
CA ILE A 16 11.09 -7.05 -19.94
C ILE A 16 10.31 -7.94 -18.97
N ILE A 17 10.62 -9.25 -18.92
CA ILE A 17 9.93 -10.22 -18.05
C ILE A 17 10.31 -10.05 -16.57
N SER A 18 11.44 -9.41 -16.24
CA SER A 18 11.87 -9.16 -14.85
C SER A 18 11.31 -7.87 -14.25
N ALA A 19 10.62 -7.03 -15.01
CA ALA A 19 9.83 -5.92 -14.48
C ALA A 19 8.44 -6.41 -14.04
N GLN A 20 8.40 -7.41 -13.17
CA GLN A 20 7.14 -7.96 -12.66
C GLN A 20 6.57 -7.01 -11.60
N ARG A 21 5.26 -6.77 -11.72
CA ARG A 21 4.47 -6.04 -10.73
C ARG A 21 4.70 -6.69 -9.35
N LEU A 22 5.22 -5.93 -8.37
CA LEU A 22 5.32 -6.45 -7.00
C LEU A 22 3.95 -6.90 -6.50
N ASP A 23 3.96 -7.86 -5.59
CA ASP A 23 2.76 -8.39 -4.96
C ASP A 23 1.89 -7.26 -4.40
N HIS A 24 0.64 -7.25 -4.84
CA HIS A 24 -0.34 -6.25 -4.45
C HIS A 24 -1.10 -6.72 -3.22
N HIS A 25 -1.11 -5.89 -2.18
CA HIS A 25 -1.80 -6.17 -0.93
C HIS A 25 -2.80 -5.07 -0.66
N ASP A 26 -4.09 -5.42 -0.67
CA ASP A 26 -5.16 -4.51 -0.28
C ASP A 26 -5.39 -4.53 1.22
N ILE A 27 -5.70 -3.37 1.77
CA ILE A 27 -5.99 -3.23 3.20
C ILE A 27 -7.42 -2.74 3.36
N LEU A 28 -8.18 -3.50 4.15
CA LEU A 28 -9.59 -3.26 4.42
C LEU A 28 -9.77 -2.76 5.85
N LEU A 29 -10.37 -1.59 6.01
CA LEU A 29 -10.82 -1.10 7.31
C LEU A 29 -12.24 -1.59 7.56
N MET A 30 -12.40 -2.36 8.63
CA MET A 30 -13.70 -2.76 9.18
C MET A 30 -13.91 -2.05 10.50
N GLU A 31 -15.03 -1.34 10.62
CA GLU A 31 -15.34 -0.55 11.80
C GLU A 31 -16.61 -1.05 12.48
N ILE A 32 -16.56 -1.12 13.80
CA ILE A 32 -17.67 -1.44 14.69
C ILE A 32 -17.67 -0.41 15.81
N ARG A 33 -18.82 0.22 16.07
CA ARG A 33 -18.99 1.16 17.20
C ARG A 33 -20.08 0.66 18.13
N GLN A 34 -19.86 0.83 19.43
CA GLN A 34 -20.91 0.64 20.41
C GLN A 34 -21.69 1.95 20.57
N ASN A 35 -23.01 1.84 20.49
CA ASN A 35 -23.92 2.95 20.74
C ASN A 35 -24.11 3.16 22.26
N PRO A 36 -24.59 4.34 22.69
CA PRO A 36 -24.85 4.62 24.10
C PRO A 36 -25.88 3.69 24.74
N ASP A 37 -26.78 3.10 23.95
CA ASP A 37 -27.76 2.11 24.39
C ASP A 37 -27.17 0.68 24.51
N GLY A 38 -25.88 0.52 24.24
CA GLY A 38 -25.16 -0.75 24.29
C GLY A 38 -25.26 -1.59 23.02
N SER A 39 -26.06 -1.19 22.02
CA SER A 39 -26.12 -1.86 20.73
C SER A 39 -24.84 -1.66 19.92
N TRP A 40 -24.54 -2.58 19.00
CA TRP A 40 -23.37 -2.49 18.13
C TRP A 40 -23.79 -2.10 16.71
N GLN A 41 -23.11 -1.11 16.15
CA GLN A 41 -23.27 -0.69 14.76
C GLN A 41 -22.03 -1.09 13.96
N THR A 42 -22.24 -1.73 12.81
CA THR A 42 -21.19 -2.01 11.83
C THR A 42 -21.22 -0.98 10.71
N PHE A 43 -20.06 -0.70 10.14
CA PHE A 43 -19.91 0.21 9.00
C PHE A 43 -19.46 -0.57 7.77
N PRO A 44 -19.84 -0.14 6.56
CA PRO A 44 -19.35 -0.76 5.33
C PRO A 44 -17.82 -0.83 5.31
N PRO A 45 -17.22 -1.99 4.96
CA PRO A 45 -15.78 -2.08 4.83
C PRO A 45 -15.26 -1.09 3.79
N SER A 46 -14.13 -0.45 4.09
CA SER A 46 -13.53 0.53 3.18
C SER A 46 -12.09 0.15 2.83
N PHE A 47 -11.76 0.23 1.54
CA PHE A 47 -10.38 0.08 1.10
C PHE A 47 -9.59 1.31 1.51
N ILE A 48 -8.68 1.14 2.45
CA ILE A 48 -7.76 2.22 2.81
C ILE A 48 -6.56 2.27 1.87
N THR A 49 -6.34 1.24 1.05
CA THR A 49 -5.42 1.24 -0.11
C THR A 49 -6.06 1.78 -1.39
N ALA A 50 -7.30 2.29 -1.38
CA ALA A 50 -8.00 2.74 -2.60
C ALA A 50 -7.28 3.85 -3.38
N PHE A 51 -6.35 4.55 -2.74
CA PHE A 51 -5.48 5.55 -3.37
C PHE A 51 -4.40 4.97 -4.26
N ASN A 52 -4.18 3.67 -4.16
CA ASN A 52 -3.07 2.98 -4.77
C ASN A 52 -3.50 1.63 -5.34
N ARG A 53 -4.60 1.62 -6.11
CA ARG A 53 -5.19 0.41 -6.72
C ARG A 53 -4.25 -0.37 -7.65
N SER A 54 -3.09 0.18 -7.98
CA SER A 54 -2.15 -0.41 -8.95
C SER A 54 -0.67 -0.23 -8.58
N GLY A 55 -0.35 0.38 -7.44
CA GLY A 55 1.03 0.66 -7.05
C GLY A 55 1.42 0.05 -5.72
N TYR A 56 2.63 0.39 -5.29
CA TYR A 56 3.27 -0.19 -4.11
C TYR A 56 2.84 0.51 -2.85
N ASN A 57 2.54 -0.27 -1.82
CA ASN A 57 1.99 0.20 -0.55
C ASN A 57 2.92 1.17 0.18
N ASN A 58 4.17 1.34 -0.24
CA ASN A 58 5.18 2.20 0.39
C ASN A 58 5.02 3.72 0.17
N GLN A 59 3.89 4.20 -0.37
CA GLN A 59 3.69 5.64 -0.62
C GLN A 59 2.68 6.28 0.36
N PRO A 60 2.98 7.46 0.93
CA PRO A 60 2.06 8.19 1.81
C PRO A 60 0.76 8.57 1.12
N LYS A 61 -0.34 8.63 1.88
CA LYS A 61 -1.61 9.22 1.41
C LYS A 61 -2.32 10.02 2.48
N PHE A 62 -2.81 11.20 2.08
CA PHE A 62 -3.76 11.97 2.87
C PHE A 62 -5.12 11.28 2.86
N PHE A 63 -5.59 10.93 4.04
CA PHE A 63 -6.95 10.44 4.25
C PHE A 63 -7.93 11.61 4.39
N ASN A 64 -7.46 12.70 4.99
CA ASN A 64 -8.08 14.03 5.00
C ASN A 64 -6.97 15.08 5.16
N ASP A 65 -7.34 16.36 5.28
CA ASP A 65 -6.40 17.49 5.38
C ASP A 65 -5.40 17.38 6.54
N TYR A 66 -5.69 16.55 7.54
CA TYR A 66 -4.96 16.48 8.80
C TYR A 66 -4.43 15.08 9.13
N SER A 67 -4.74 14.08 8.31
CA SER A 67 -4.40 12.69 8.57
C SER A 67 -3.62 12.10 7.39
N LEU A 68 -2.34 11.82 7.62
CA LEU A 68 -1.45 11.19 6.66
C LEU A 68 -1.21 9.74 7.07
N TRP A 69 -1.48 8.81 6.17
CA TRP A 69 -1.27 7.39 6.41
C TRP A 69 0.00 6.94 5.69
N LEU A 70 0.80 6.12 6.38
CA LEU A 70 2.11 5.65 5.95
C LEU A 70 2.18 4.14 6.12
N THR A 71 2.68 3.45 5.10
CA THR A 71 3.16 2.09 5.28
C THR A 71 4.61 2.15 5.75
N VAL A 72 4.89 1.49 6.87
CA VAL A 72 6.17 1.60 7.57
C VAL A 72 6.75 0.21 7.75
N GLN A 73 8.04 0.07 7.47
CA GLN A 73 8.83 -1.06 7.90
C GLN A 73 9.77 -0.58 9.00
N ASN A 74 9.80 -1.27 10.13
CA ASN A 74 10.65 -0.87 11.24
C ASN A 74 12.11 -1.25 10.92
N SER A 75 13.07 -0.41 11.30
CA SER A 75 14.49 -0.73 11.15
C SER A 75 14.93 -1.94 11.98
N THR A 76 14.22 -2.24 13.08
CA THR A 76 14.47 -3.42 13.93
C THR A 76 13.66 -4.65 13.53
N ASP A 77 12.62 -4.50 12.69
CA ASP A 77 11.81 -5.58 12.16
C ASP A 77 11.50 -5.34 10.69
N THR A 78 12.24 -6.04 9.84
CA THR A 78 12.12 -5.96 8.38
C THR A 78 11.20 -7.02 7.79
N THR A 79 10.57 -7.84 8.63
CA THR A 79 9.67 -8.91 8.18
C THR A 79 8.21 -8.48 8.21
N GLN A 80 7.86 -7.58 9.11
CA GLN A 80 6.52 -7.02 9.23
C GLN A 80 6.41 -5.64 8.58
N THR A 81 5.28 -5.43 7.92
CA THR A 81 4.90 -4.13 7.36
C THR A 81 3.70 -3.59 8.15
N ASP A 82 3.88 -2.44 8.78
CA ASP A 82 2.86 -1.77 9.58
C ASP A 82 2.20 -0.60 8.81
N ILE A 83 1.09 -0.10 9.35
CA ILE A 83 0.42 1.12 8.88
C ILE A 83 0.36 2.11 10.03
N TYR A 84 0.98 3.28 9.84
CA TYR A 84 0.97 4.35 10.83
C TYR A 84 0.05 5.47 10.34
N GLN A 85 -0.72 6.03 11.26
CA GLN A 85 -1.44 7.29 11.05
C GLN A 85 -0.66 8.43 11.71
N LEU A 86 -0.30 9.44 10.92
CA LEU A 86 0.26 10.68 11.39
C LEU A 86 -0.83 11.76 11.44
N ASP A 87 -1.11 12.22 12.65
CA ASP A 87 -1.97 13.39 12.92
C ASP A 87 -1.13 14.67 12.74
N LEU A 88 -1.42 15.42 11.69
CA LEU A 88 -0.70 16.63 11.32
C LEU A 88 -1.06 17.83 12.20
N ILE A 89 -2.24 17.82 12.85
CA ILE A 89 -2.61 18.88 13.81
C ILE A 89 -1.73 18.77 15.05
N LYS A 90 -1.53 17.55 15.56
CA LYS A 90 -0.67 17.32 16.74
C LYS A 90 0.81 17.54 16.47
N LYS A 91 1.23 17.57 15.20
CA LYS A 91 2.62 17.77 14.78
C LYS A 91 2.96 19.19 14.38
N ALA A 92 1.97 20.04 14.12
CA ALA A 92 2.18 21.46 13.84
C ALA A 92 2.49 22.18 15.15
N LEU A 93 3.79 22.34 15.44
CA LEU A 93 4.32 23.32 16.39
C LEU A 93 4.53 24.64 15.66
#